data_AF-A0A6A7K4Z9-F1
#
_entry.id   AF-A0A6A7K4Z9-F1
#
_cell.length_a   1.000
_cell.length_b   1.000
_cell.length_c   1.000
_cell.angle_alpha   90.00
_cell.angle_beta   90.00
_cell.angle_gamma   90.00
#
_symmetry.space_group_name_H-M   'P 1'
#
loop_
_entity.id
_entity.type
_entity.pdbx_description
1 polymer ?
#
loop_
_entity_poly.entity_id
_entity_poly.type
_entity_poly.pdbx_seq_one_letter_code
_entity_poly.pdbx_strand_id
1 'polypeptide(L)'
;MSEISCDVCIDLIPLVKDNAASEGSHLLVTEHIKHCDSCRNLYESLETETPVMNEESIISKIKKQLFIIAMGIVVIGIMLGIALSDTMGMFYNILIMPTIGAIGYFALNKKAYHIPIALFVFSYVGLFIKYIFQGIFEEGFIISMFVMPVYWSGIYAGLCTVGVIIALLLKIAFGKEVKNES
;
A
#
# COMPACT_ATOMS: atom_id res chain seq x y z
N MET A 1 26.77 -6.12 48.48
CA MET A 1 25.30 -6.24 48.59
C MET A 1 24.74 -5.89 47.24
N SER A 2 24.10 -6.85 46.56
CA SER A 2 23.37 -6.60 45.32
C SER A 2 22.26 -5.58 45.59
N GLU A 3 22.15 -4.53 44.78
CA GLU A 3 21.27 -3.37 45.02
C GLU A 3 19.77 -3.69 45.02
N ILE A 4 19.36 -4.88 44.56
CA ILE A 4 17.96 -5.33 44.52
C ILE A 4 17.76 -6.69 45.18
N SER A 5 16.57 -6.93 45.73
CA SER A 5 16.17 -8.22 46.31
C SER A 5 15.92 -9.27 45.22
N CYS A 6 15.97 -10.55 45.59
CA CYS A 6 15.67 -11.65 44.67
C CYS A 6 14.26 -11.53 44.08
N ASP A 7 13.26 -11.12 44.87
CA ASP A 7 11.87 -10.96 44.40
C ASP A 7 11.80 -9.93 43.26
N VAL A 8 12.44 -8.77 43.45
CA VAL A 8 12.51 -7.72 42.43
C VAL A 8 13.31 -8.19 41.22
N CYS A 9 14.39 -8.96 41.42
CA CYS A 9 15.16 -9.54 40.31
C CYS A 9 14.30 -10.52 39.49
N ILE A 10 13.51 -11.37 40.14
CA ILE A 10 12.62 -12.35 39.50
C ILE A 10 11.56 -11.65 38.64
N ASP A 11 10.94 -10.58 39.16
CA ASP A 11 9.95 -9.79 38.43
C ASP A 11 10.55 -9.09 37.19
N LEU A 12 11.81 -8.66 37.28
CA LEU A 12 12.51 -7.96 36.20
C LEU A 12 13.08 -8.91 35.13
N ILE A 13 13.38 -10.17 35.45
CA ILE A 13 14.00 -11.13 34.53
C ILE A 13 13.20 -11.29 33.21
N PRO A 14 11.86 -11.49 33.21
CA PRO A 14 11.08 -11.58 31.97
C PRO A 14 11.15 -10.29 31.14
N LEU A 15 11.00 -9.13 31.78
CA LEU A 15 11.04 -7.82 31.13
C LEU A 15 12.41 -7.52 30.49
N VAL A 16 13.48 -7.92 31.17
CA VAL A 16 14.87 -7.82 30.69
C VAL A 16 15.11 -8.78 29.52
N LYS A 17 14.58 -10.01 29.57
CA LYS A 17 14.72 -10.96 28.46
C LYS A 17 13.93 -10.54 27.21
N ASP A 18 12.79 -9.89 27.39
CA ASP A 18 11.96 -9.38 26.30
C ASP A 18 12.42 -8.02 25.74
N ASN A 19 13.55 -7.48 26.22
CA ASN A 19 14.05 -6.12 25.89
C ASN A 19 13.01 -5.01 26.12
N ALA A 20 12.05 -5.22 27.03
CA ALA A 20 11.01 -4.24 27.38
C ALA A 20 11.43 -3.35 28.57
N ALA A 21 12.52 -3.70 29.26
CA ALA A 21 13.02 -2.98 30.42
C ALA A 21 14.01 -1.85 30.05
N SER A 22 14.14 -0.86 30.94
CA SER A 22 15.13 0.22 30.78
C SER A 22 16.57 -0.28 30.96
N GLU A 23 17.56 0.41 30.38
CA GLU A 23 18.99 0.04 30.54
C GLU A 23 19.41 -0.07 32.02
N GLY A 24 18.88 0.78 32.90
CA GLY A 24 19.13 0.70 34.34
C GLY A 24 18.66 -0.62 34.95
N SER A 25 17.48 -1.10 34.53
CA SER A 25 16.92 -2.39 34.96
C SER A 25 17.74 -3.59 34.44
N HIS A 26 18.26 -3.49 33.21
CA HIS A 26 19.18 -4.50 32.66
C HIS A 26 20.45 -4.63 33.51
N LEU A 27 21.04 -3.50 33.89
CA LEU A 27 22.29 -3.45 34.65
C LEU A 27 22.11 -4.05 36.06
N LEU A 28 20.99 -3.74 36.72
CA LEU A 28 20.64 -4.28 38.04
C LEU A 28 20.46 -5.81 38.03
N VAL A 29 19.74 -6.35 37.05
CA VAL A 29 19.56 -7.81 36.92
C VAL A 29 20.89 -8.50 36.61
N THR A 30 21.67 -7.94 35.69
CA THR A 30 22.98 -8.50 35.28
C THR A 30 23.98 -8.53 36.44
N GLU A 31 23.95 -7.53 37.32
CA GLU A 31 24.82 -7.51 38.50
C GLU A 31 24.33 -8.47 39.58
N HIS A 32 23.02 -8.62 39.77
CA HIS A 32 22.44 -9.53 40.76
C HIS A 32 22.72 -11.01 40.43
N ILE A 33 22.54 -11.43 39.17
CA ILE A 33 22.73 -12.84 38.76
C ILE A 33 24.19 -13.32 38.84
N LYS A 34 25.18 -12.41 38.84
CA LYS A 34 26.60 -12.78 39.06
C LYS A 34 26.84 -13.37 40.45
N HIS A 35 26.02 -12.97 41.42
CA HIS A 35 26.20 -13.29 42.83
C HIS A 35 25.07 -14.17 43.41
N CYS A 36 23.99 -14.39 42.66
CA CYS A 36 22.85 -15.20 43.07
C CYS A 36 22.58 -16.35 42.08
N ASP A 37 22.92 -17.57 42.48
CA ASP A 37 22.76 -18.77 41.64
C ASP A 37 21.30 -19.09 41.33
N SER A 38 20.38 -18.82 42.28
CA SER A 38 18.95 -19.04 42.07
C SER A 38 18.38 -18.16 40.96
N CYS A 39 18.70 -16.86 40.97
CA CYS A 39 18.23 -15.92 39.95
C CYS A 39 18.93 -16.16 38.60
N ARG A 40 20.19 -16.59 38.61
CA ARG A 40 20.94 -16.97 37.39
C ARG A 40 20.31 -18.17 36.70
N ASN A 41 20.02 -19.23 37.45
CA ASN A 41 19.38 -20.43 36.92
C ASN A 41 18.00 -20.10 36.32
N LEU A 42 17.24 -19.23 36.99
CA LEU A 42 15.95 -18.77 36.47
C LEU A 42 16.13 -18.00 35.14
N TYR A 43 17.06 -17.04 35.10
CA TYR A 43 17.38 -16.26 33.89
C TYR A 43 17.79 -17.15 32.71
N GLU A 44 18.59 -18.18 32.95
CA GLU A 44 19.04 -19.14 31.92
C GLU A 44 17.90 -20.08 31.48
N SER A 45 17.05 -20.53 32.41
CA SER A 45 15.95 -21.47 32.16
C SER A 45 14.76 -20.88 31.38
N LEU A 46 14.56 -19.57 31.46
CA LEU A 46 13.50 -18.88 30.73
C LEU A 46 13.91 -18.77 29.27
N GLU A 47 13.61 -19.75 28.42
CA GLU A 47 13.78 -19.59 26.98
C GLU A 47 12.92 -18.41 26.50
N THR A 48 13.55 -17.44 25.84
CA THR A 48 12.84 -16.35 25.18
C THR A 48 12.23 -16.92 23.91
N GLU A 49 11.13 -17.66 24.03
CA GLU A 49 10.23 -17.90 22.91
C GLU A 49 9.47 -16.61 22.62
N THR A 50 10.19 -15.55 22.23
CA THR A 50 9.58 -14.54 21.39
C THR A 50 9.38 -15.23 20.04
N PRO A 51 8.15 -15.58 19.62
CA PRO A 51 7.94 -15.89 18.23
C PRO A 51 8.42 -14.65 17.49
N VAL A 52 9.50 -14.80 16.72
CA VAL A 52 9.97 -13.76 15.81
C VAL A 52 8.85 -13.58 14.81
N MET A 53 7.88 -12.72 15.14
CA MET A 53 6.87 -12.30 14.22
C MET A 53 7.63 -11.62 13.10
N ASN A 54 7.73 -12.29 11.96
CA ASN A 54 8.23 -11.70 10.73
C ASN A 54 7.26 -10.58 10.33
N GLU A 55 7.40 -9.39 10.93
CA GLU A 55 6.61 -8.20 10.65
C GLU A 55 6.63 -7.87 9.14
N GLU A 56 7.75 -8.16 8.48
CA GLU A 56 7.90 -8.05 7.03
C GLU A 56 6.88 -8.90 6.25
N SER A 57 6.51 -10.08 6.77
CA SER A 57 5.56 -10.99 6.13
C SER A 57 4.11 -10.53 6.23
N ILE A 58 3.74 -9.80 7.30
CA ILE A 58 2.39 -9.29 7.51
C ILE A 58 2.19 -8.01 6.69
N ILE A 59 3.14 -7.08 6.75
CA ILE A 59 3.10 -5.83 6.01
C ILE A 59 3.10 -6.09 4.50
N SER A 60 3.88 -7.07 4.03
CA SER A 60 3.90 -7.45 2.60
C SER A 60 2.58 -8.06 2.14
N LYS A 61 1.91 -8.88 2.97
CA LYS A 61 0.56 -9.43 2.68
C LYS A 61 -0.48 -8.31 2.57
N ILE A 62 -0.48 -7.36 3.50
CA ILE A 62 -1.41 -6.22 3.49
C ILE A 62 -1.19 -5.35 2.24
N LYS A 63 0.07 -5.02 1.91
CA LYS A 63 0.41 -4.27 0.69
C LYS A 63 -0.04 -4.98 -0.57
N LYS A 64 0.12 -6.31 -0.63
CA LYS A 64 -0.33 -7.12 -1.77
C LYS A 64 -1.86 -7.14 -1.90
N GLN A 65 -2.59 -7.26 -0.79
CA GLN A 65 -4.06 -7.20 -0.81
C GLN A 65 -4.57 -5.83 -1.27
N LEU A 66 -4.01 -4.74 -0.74
CA LEU A 66 -4.31 -3.37 -1.18
C LEU A 66 -4.04 -3.18 -2.68
N PHE A 67 -2.95 -3.74 -3.19
CA PHE A 67 -2.64 -3.69 -4.61
C PHE A 67 -3.67 -4.44 -5.47
N ILE A 68 -4.09 -5.63 -5.06
CA ILE A 68 -5.11 -6.42 -5.77
C ILE A 68 -6.45 -5.66 -5.79
N ILE A 69 -6.86 -5.09 -4.66
CA ILE A 69 -8.09 -4.29 -4.56
C ILE A 69 -8.01 -3.06 -5.46
N ALA A 70 -6.90 -2.32 -5.43
CA ALA A 70 -6.70 -1.15 -6.28
C ALA A 70 -6.74 -1.54 -7.78
N MET A 71 -6.13 -2.66 -8.15
CA MET A 71 -6.18 -3.17 -9.52
C MET A 71 -7.61 -3.58 -9.93
N GLY A 72 -8.39 -4.16 -9.01
CA GLY A 72 -9.81 -4.44 -9.21
C GLY A 72 -10.63 -3.18 -9.47
N ILE A 73 -10.43 -2.12 -8.68
CA ILE A 73 -11.10 -0.82 -8.86
C ILE A 73 -10.75 -0.22 -10.23
N VAL A 74 -9.47 -0.30 -10.65
CA VAL A 74 -9.03 0.17 -11.97
C VAL A 74 -9.76 -0.59 -13.08
N VAL A 75 -9.83 -1.92 -13.02
CA VAL A 75 -10.50 -2.74 -14.04
C VAL A 75 -12.00 -2.43 -14.11
N ILE A 76 -12.68 -2.33 -12.96
CA ILE A 76 -14.11 -1.97 -12.89
C ILE A 76 -14.34 -0.57 -13.45
N GLY A 77 -13.49 0.39 -13.08
CA GLY A 77 -13.55 1.77 -13.56
C GLY A 77 -13.34 1.88 -15.07
N ILE A 78 -12.43 1.08 -15.64
CA ILE A 78 -12.23 0.99 -17.09
C ILE A 78 -13.46 0.40 -17.77
N MET A 79 -14.03 -0.69 -17.24
CA MET A 79 -15.25 -1.31 -17.79
C MET A 79 -16.40 -0.30 -17.81
N LEU A 80 -16.62 0.42 -16.71
CA LEU A 80 -17.61 1.49 -16.63
C LEU A 80 -17.31 2.61 -17.62
N GLY A 81 -16.04 3.03 -17.72
CA GLY A 81 -15.66 4.11 -18.61
C GLY A 81 -15.88 3.78 -20.08
N ILE A 82 -15.56 2.55 -20.51
CA ILE A 82 -15.82 2.04 -21.87
C ILE A 82 -17.33 1.91 -22.14
N ALA A 83 -18.11 1.44 -21.15
CA ALA A 83 -19.55 1.30 -21.28
C ALA A 83 -20.25 2.66 -21.42
N LEU A 84 -19.75 3.69 -20.71
CA LEU A 84 -20.25 5.06 -20.79
C LEU A 84 -19.78 5.81 -22.03
N SER A 85 -18.66 5.42 -22.66
CA SER A 85 -18.02 6.16 -23.76
C SER A 85 -18.97 6.54 -24.90
N ASP A 86 -19.88 5.65 -25.30
CA ASP A 86 -20.76 5.89 -26.47
C ASP A 86 -22.15 6.41 -26.07
N THR A 87 -22.30 6.81 -24.80
CA THR A 87 -23.58 7.23 -24.23
C THR A 87 -23.54 8.69 -23.79
N MET A 88 -24.71 9.25 -23.47
CA MET A 88 -24.81 10.56 -22.80
C MET A 88 -24.03 10.61 -21.47
N GLY A 89 -23.71 9.45 -20.88
CA GLY A 89 -22.93 9.32 -19.64
C GLY A 89 -21.41 9.50 -19.81
N MET A 90 -20.90 9.76 -21.01
CA MET A 90 -19.47 9.97 -21.27
C MET A 90 -18.82 11.01 -20.34
N PHE A 91 -19.55 12.07 -19.96
CA PHE A 91 -19.04 13.11 -19.06
C PHE A 91 -18.72 12.61 -17.65
N TYR A 92 -19.30 11.49 -17.20
CA TYR A 92 -18.93 10.88 -15.92
C TYR A 92 -17.47 10.41 -15.88
N ASN A 93 -16.84 10.16 -17.04
CA ASN A 93 -15.42 9.83 -17.12
C ASN A 93 -14.50 10.96 -16.63
N ILE A 94 -14.97 12.22 -16.67
CA ILE A 94 -14.24 13.37 -16.10
C ILE A 94 -14.08 13.23 -14.58
N LEU A 95 -14.99 12.52 -13.90
CA LEU A 95 -14.91 12.27 -12.46
C LEU A 95 -14.31 10.89 -12.15
N ILE A 96 -14.71 9.86 -12.90
CA ILE A 96 -14.29 8.48 -12.67
C ILE A 96 -12.77 8.32 -12.88
N MET A 97 -12.20 8.86 -13.97
CA MET A 97 -10.79 8.63 -14.28
C MET A 97 -9.83 9.33 -13.28
N PRO A 98 -10.05 10.60 -12.87
CA PRO A 98 -9.23 11.21 -11.84
C PRO A 98 -9.39 10.55 -10.46
N THR A 99 -10.60 10.10 -10.09
CA THR A 99 -10.79 9.41 -8.81
C THR A 99 -10.03 8.08 -8.76
N ILE A 100 -10.01 7.31 -9.86
CA ILE A 100 -9.17 6.10 -10.00
C ILE A 100 -7.69 6.45 -9.84
N GLY A 101 -7.23 7.53 -10.50
CA GLY A 101 -5.84 7.99 -10.38
C GLY A 101 -5.46 8.36 -8.94
N ALA A 102 -6.34 9.08 -8.25
CA ALA A 102 -6.14 9.48 -6.85
C ALA A 102 -6.10 8.27 -5.90
N ILE A 103 -7.06 7.35 -6.01
CA ILE A 103 -7.10 6.11 -5.22
C ILE A 103 -5.84 5.27 -5.50
N GLY A 104 -5.47 5.12 -6.77
CA GLY A 104 -4.26 4.41 -7.18
C GLY A 104 -3.00 5.02 -6.59
N TYR A 105 -2.91 6.35 -6.49
CA TYR A 105 -1.79 7.03 -5.84
C TYR A 105 -1.67 6.68 -4.36
N PHE A 106 -2.78 6.73 -3.60
CA PHE A 106 -2.76 6.38 -2.18
C PHE A 106 -2.48 4.89 -1.93
N ALA A 107 -2.96 4.01 -2.80
CA ALA A 107 -2.71 2.57 -2.70
C ALA A 107 -1.25 2.19 -3.03
N LEU A 108 -0.62 2.85 -4.01
CA LEU A 108 0.68 2.45 -4.55
C LEU A 108 1.85 3.40 -4.28
N ASN A 109 1.60 4.57 -3.67
CA ASN A 109 2.59 5.58 -3.35
C ASN A 109 3.56 5.86 -4.52
N LYS A 110 4.86 5.55 -4.36
CA LYS A 110 5.90 5.82 -5.37
C LYS A 110 5.69 5.07 -6.70
N LYS A 111 4.87 4.02 -6.71
CA LYS A 111 4.53 3.24 -7.91
C LYS A 111 3.27 3.75 -8.64
N ALA A 112 2.69 4.87 -8.21
CA ALA A 112 1.48 5.43 -8.79
C ALA A 112 1.60 5.76 -10.28
N TYR A 113 2.80 6.04 -10.79
CA TYR A 113 3.04 6.29 -12.22
C TYR A 113 2.68 5.08 -13.11
N HIS A 114 2.66 3.86 -12.55
CA HIS A 114 2.20 2.69 -13.31
C HIS A 114 0.69 2.67 -13.53
N ILE A 115 -0.10 3.42 -12.75
CA ILE A 115 -1.57 3.40 -12.87
C ILE A 115 -2.05 4.01 -14.19
N PRO A 116 -1.64 5.23 -14.61
CA PRO A 116 -2.03 5.78 -15.92
C PRO A 116 -1.56 4.91 -17.09
N ILE A 117 -0.38 4.29 -17.00
CA ILE A 117 0.15 3.40 -18.04
C ILE A 117 -0.70 2.13 -18.13
N ALA A 118 -0.97 1.48 -17.00
CA ALA A 118 -1.83 0.29 -16.98
C ALA A 118 -3.22 0.63 -17.53
N LEU A 119 -3.79 1.76 -17.11
CA LEU A 119 -5.08 2.22 -17.58
C LEU A 119 -5.10 2.44 -19.10
N PHE A 120 -4.05 3.07 -19.66
CA PHE A 120 -3.90 3.23 -21.11
C PHE A 120 -3.91 1.88 -21.82
N VAL A 121 -3.08 0.93 -21.40
CA VAL A 121 -2.98 -0.38 -22.04
C VAL A 121 -4.29 -1.16 -21.95
N PHE A 122 -4.89 -1.26 -20.77
CA PHE A 122 -6.12 -2.01 -20.58
C PHE A 122 -7.32 -1.39 -21.32
N SER A 123 -7.45 -0.06 -21.28
CA SER A 123 -8.52 0.63 -22.04
C SER A 123 -8.31 0.47 -23.54
N TYR A 124 -7.08 0.53 -24.02
CA TYR A 124 -6.77 0.38 -25.44
C TYR A 124 -7.16 -1.01 -25.92
N VAL A 125 -6.73 -2.06 -25.20
CA VAL A 125 -7.08 -3.45 -25.53
C VAL A 125 -8.60 -3.65 -25.47
N GLY A 126 -9.27 -3.14 -24.45
CA GLY A 126 -10.73 -3.26 -24.32
C GLY A 126 -11.49 -2.59 -25.46
N LEU A 127 -11.10 -1.37 -25.83
CA LEU A 127 -11.69 -0.64 -26.95
C LEU A 127 -11.37 -1.32 -28.28
N PHE A 128 -10.13 -1.73 -28.50
CA PHE A 128 -9.71 -2.44 -29.71
C PHE A 128 -10.54 -3.71 -29.93
N ILE A 129 -10.75 -4.51 -28.88
CA ILE A 129 -11.62 -5.70 -28.95
C ILE A 129 -13.07 -5.28 -29.28
N LYS A 130 -13.61 -4.26 -28.63
CA LYS A 130 -14.97 -3.75 -28.90
C LYS A 130 -15.14 -3.34 -30.36
N TYR A 131 -14.19 -2.58 -30.92
CA TYR A 131 -14.22 -2.14 -32.31
C TYR A 131 -14.03 -3.30 -33.30
N ILE A 132 -13.25 -4.34 -32.96
CA ILE A 132 -13.20 -5.57 -33.77
C ILE A 132 -14.58 -6.23 -33.86
N PHE A 133 -15.30 -6.35 -32.73
CA PHE A 133 -16.62 -6.98 -32.71
C PHE A 133 -17.69 -6.13 -33.43
N GLN A 134 -17.62 -4.81 -33.35
CA GLN A 134 -18.57 -3.91 -34.02
C GLN A 134 -18.28 -3.70 -35.51
N GLY A 135 -17.01 -3.67 -35.91
CA GLY A 135 -16.58 -3.14 -37.20
C GLY A 135 -16.61 -4.12 -38.38
N ILE A 136 -17.27 -5.28 -38.28
CA ILE A 136 -17.37 -6.25 -39.38
C ILE A 136 -18.05 -5.66 -40.64
N PHE A 137 -18.71 -4.49 -40.55
CA PHE A 137 -19.54 -3.92 -41.63
C PHE A 137 -19.31 -2.43 -42.01
N GLU A 138 -18.24 -1.75 -41.57
CA GLU A 138 -18.03 -0.31 -41.89
C GLU A 138 -16.84 0.00 -42.82
N GLU A 139 -17.03 0.92 -43.77
CA GLU A 139 -15.94 1.49 -44.57
C GLU A 139 -15.05 2.41 -43.71
N GLY A 140 -13.72 2.27 -43.83
CA GLY A 140 -12.75 2.98 -42.97
C GLY A 140 -12.30 2.20 -41.73
N PHE A 141 -12.72 0.95 -41.60
CA PHE A 141 -12.43 0.01 -40.50
C PHE A 141 -10.99 0.04 -39.98
N ILE A 142 -9.98 0.05 -40.86
CA ILE A 142 -8.57 -0.03 -40.43
C ILE A 142 -8.16 1.23 -39.66
N ILE A 143 -8.62 2.42 -40.06
CA ILE A 143 -8.22 3.67 -39.39
C ILE A 143 -8.96 3.79 -38.06
N SER A 144 -10.27 3.52 -38.03
CA SER A 144 -11.07 3.60 -36.80
C SER A 144 -10.63 2.58 -35.74
N MET A 145 -10.21 1.38 -36.17
CA MET A 145 -9.72 0.30 -35.31
C MET A 145 -8.47 0.66 -34.50
N PHE A 146 -7.56 1.49 -35.03
CA PHE A 146 -6.35 1.88 -34.32
C PHE A 146 -6.44 3.29 -33.73
N VAL A 147 -7.01 4.25 -34.45
CA VAL A 147 -7.00 5.66 -34.03
C VAL A 147 -7.96 5.93 -32.88
N MET A 148 -9.18 5.38 -32.92
CA MET A 148 -10.18 5.65 -31.88
C MET A 148 -9.78 5.07 -30.51
N PRO A 149 -9.27 3.83 -30.41
CA PRO A 149 -8.75 3.32 -29.15
C PRO A 149 -7.59 4.16 -28.61
N VAL A 150 -6.62 4.57 -29.44
CA VAL A 150 -5.51 5.42 -28.98
C VAL A 150 -6.05 6.75 -28.43
N TYR A 151 -6.97 7.39 -29.15
CA TYR A 151 -7.54 8.67 -28.75
C TYR A 151 -8.24 8.59 -27.38
N TRP A 152 -9.15 7.63 -27.20
CA TRP A 152 -9.89 7.45 -25.96
C TRP A 152 -9.00 7.02 -24.79
N SER A 153 -8.10 6.07 -25.01
CA SER A 153 -7.13 5.65 -23.99
C SER A 153 -6.22 6.78 -23.56
N GLY A 154 -5.82 7.65 -24.49
CA GLY A 154 -5.05 8.86 -24.21
C GLY A 154 -5.80 9.82 -23.29
N ILE A 155 -7.07 10.09 -23.58
CA ILE A 155 -7.93 10.93 -22.73
C ILE A 155 -8.04 10.34 -21.32
N TYR A 156 -8.34 9.05 -21.21
CA TYR A 156 -8.51 8.40 -19.91
C TYR A 156 -7.22 8.38 -19.09
N ALA A 157 -6.07 8.10 -19.73
CA ALA A 157 -4.77 8.16 -19.08
C ALA A 157 -4.42 9.60 -18.64
N GLY A 158 -4.76 10.60 -19.45
CA GLY A 158 -4.57 12.02 -19.11
C GLY A 158 -5.37 12.42 -17.87
N LEU A 159 -6.67 12.13 -17.86
CA LEU A 159 -7.55 12.39 -16.70
C LEU A 159 -7.09 11.63 -15.45
N CYS A 160 -6.68 10.38 -15.61
CA CYS A 160 -6.10 9.59 -14.52
C CYS A 160 -4.84 10.26 -13.95
N THR A 161 -3.96 10.75 -14.81
CA THR A 161 -2.73 11.45 -14.40
C THR A 161 -3.04 12.73 -13.61
N VAL A 162 -4.07 13.49 -14.01
CA VAL A 162 -4.56 14.64 -13.23
C VAL A 162 -4.95 14.21 -11.82
N GLY A 163 -5.69 13.10 -11.68
CA GLY A 163 -6.04 12.51 -10.39
C GLY A 163 -4.83 12.15 -9.51
N VAL A 164 -3.80 11.53 -10.11
CA VAL A 164 -2.53 11.22 -9.43
C VAL A 164 -1.86 12.51 -8.93
N ILE A 165 -1.81 13.56 -9.76
CA ILE A 165 -1.21 14.84 -9.40
C ILE A 165 -1.98 15.49 -8.24
N ILE A 166 -3.32 15.49 -8.29
CA ILE A 166 -4.17 16.02 -7.21
C ILE A 166 -3.86 15.30 -5.90
N ALA A 167 -3.82 13.96 -5.92
CA ALA A 167 -3.52 13.18 -4.72
C ALA A 167 -2.10 13.42 -4.18
N LEU A 168 -1.13 13.62 -5.08
CA LEU A 168 0.23 14.02 -4.69
C LEU A 168 0.24 15.37 -3.99
N LEU A 169 -0.45 16.37 -4.54
CA LEU A 169 -0.53 17.71 -3.95
C LEU A 169 -1.22 17.68 -2.57
N LEU A 170 -2.32 16.92 -2.43
CA LEU A 170 -3.00 16.73 -1.16
C LEU A 170 -2.09 16.07 -0.12
N LYS A 171 -1.34 15.03 -0.51
CA LYS A 171 -0.38 14.38 0.39
C LYS A 171 0.70 15.35 0.87
N ILE A 172 1.18 16.25 0.00
CA ILE A 172 2.17 17.27 0.37
C ILE A 172 1.56 18.32 1.31
N ALA A 173 0.34 18.78 1.02
CA ALA A 173 -0.34 19.78 1.83
C ALA A 173 -0.58 19.28 3.27
N PHE A 174 -1.24 18.13 3.44
CA PHE A 174 -1.52 17.56 4.76
C PHE A 174 -0.29 16.96 5.43
N GLY A 175 0.70 16.48 4.67
CA GLY A 175 1.94 15.95 5.22
C GLY A 175 2.85 17.01 5.85
N LYS A 176 2.68 18.29 5.49
CA LYS A 176 3.41 19.41 6.12
C LYS A 176 2.85 19.81 7.48
N GLU A 177 1.56 19.61 7.73
CA GLU A 177 0.92 19.97 9.00
C GLU A 177 1.45 19.12 10.16
N VAL A 178 1.62 17.80 9.95
CA VAL A 178 2.11 16.86 10.99
C VAL A 178 3.56 17.13 11.44
N LYS A 179 4.37 17.76 10.60
CA LYS A 179 5.81 17.98 10.88
C LYS A 179 6.11 19.33 11.56
N ASN A 180 5.14 20.23 11.61
CA ASN A 180 5.28 21.56 12.22
C ASN A 180 4.72 21.62 13.66
N GLU A 181 4.16 20.52 14.17
CA GLU A 181 3.60 20.41 15.53
C GLU A 181 4.44 19.53 16.48
N SER A 182 5.58 19.01 16.02
CA SER A 182 6.51 18.17 16.82
C SER A 182 7.80 18.91 17.16
#